data_AF-A0A6A5GGV9-F1
#
_entry.id   AF-A0A6A5GGV9-F1
#
_cell.length_a   1.000
_cell.length_b   1.000
_cell.length_c   1.000
_cell.angle_alpha   90.00
_cell.angle_beta   90.00
_cell.angle_gamma   90.00
#
_symmetry.space_group_name_H-M   'P 1'
#
loop_
_entity.id
_entity.type
_entity.pdbx_description
1 polymer ?
#
loop_
_entity_poly.entity_id
_entity_poly.type
_entity_poly.pdbx_seq_one_letter_code
_entity_poly.pdbx_strand_id
1 'polypeptide(L)'
;MTSIERKFTVKHVFTDFIKSTSDGNEMNGKPEKHFGCTWHANVLPSYSRSGNQVDHYFISLYLENHRKSEEWRIGASCELMFETAKGPKSIENDACEFPHSENNFIFELKGEDLRKYLIDGKLGVEFHVSIDKITGMQLFDESMRKYSDVVLIVEDQKFYVLKFFLASQSSYFDTLFFGNFEESAKSEITLTGIEASQFQNFLEALHGHSVIDDKTVEGVLNLANMYDAQTVFQRCQTFLLKESKKCMKEKLELAGKFQLPNLKKDCLSKINTFEEIRAVVPHSSESMDHHILAKLFDKLIEVQKPSSTSFSFGNK
;
A
#
# COMPACT_ATOMS: atom_id res chain seq x y z
N MET A 1 -11.69 23.45 -21.62
CA MET A 1 -11.57 22.54 -20.46
C MET A 1 -10.34 22.98 -19.70
N THR A 2 -10.50 23.49 -18.48
CA THR A 2 -9.38 23.70 -17.57
C THR A 2 -8.70 22.35 -17.34
N SER A 3 -7.41 22.25 -17.65
CA SER A 3 -6.61 21.07 -17.31
C SER A 3 -6.67 20.92 -15.78
N ILE A 4 -7.05 19.74 -15.27
CA ILE A 4 -6.92 19.47 -13.84
C ILE A 4 -5.43 19.37 -13.54
N GLU A 5 -4.90 20.32 -12.77
CA GLU A 5 -3.51 20.28 -12.31
C GLU A 5 -3.38 19.30 -11.15
N ARG A 6 -2.73 18.16 -11.38
CA ARG A 6 -2.32 17.24 -10.32
C ARG A 6 -0.91 17.62 -9.88
N LYS A 7 -0.82 18.58 -8.97
CA LYS A 7 0.45 19.09 -8.44
C LYS A 7 0.58 18.79 -6.97
N PHE A 8 1.78 18.44 -6.53
CA PHE A 8 2.11 18.25 -5.12
C PHE A 8 3.58 18.55 -4.87
N THR A 9 3.92 18.76 -3.60
CA THR A 9 5.30 19.00 -3.17
C THR A 9 5.71 17.95 -2.15
N VAL A 10 6.85 17.31 -2.37
CA VAL A 10 7.51 16.43 -1.39
C VAL A 10 8.67 17.20 -0.77
N LYS A 11 8.67 17.37 0.56
CA LYS A 11 9.70 18.17 1.26
C LYS A 11 10.49 17.29 2.22
N HIS A 12 11.82 17.32 2.10
CA HIS A 12 12.67 16.55 2.99
C HIS A 12 13.93 17.29 3.42
N VAL A 13 14.39 17.02 4.64
CA VAL A 13 15.65 17.55 5.18
C VAL A 13 16.54 16.38 5.60
N PHE A 14 17.60 16.13 4.84
CA PHE A 14 18.61 15.14 5.18
C PHE A 14 19.58 15.72 6.22
N THR A 15 19.58 15.14 7.42
CA THR A 15 20.47 15.54 8.53
C THR A 15 21.76 14.74 8.52
N ASP A 16 22.82 15.28 9.12
CA ASP A 16 24.15 14.64 9.17
C ASP A 16 24.70 14.26 7.79
N PHE A 17 24.33 15.03 6.76
CA PHE A 17 24.45 14.66 5.35
C PHE A 17 25.86 14.20 4.94
N ILE A 18 26.88 14.97 5.32
CA ILE A 18 28.28 14.65 4.99
C ILE A 18 28.73 13.35 5.65
N LYS A 19 28.32 13.11 6.90
CA LYS A 19 28.70 11.91 7.64
C LYS A 19 27.99 10.69 7.05
N SER A 20 26.68 10.79 6.81
CA SER A 20 25.85 9.69 6.32
C SER A 20 26.13 9.29 4.88
N THR A 21 26.78 10.14 4.09
CA THR A 21 27.17 9.83 2.71
C THR A 21 28.65 9.47 2.55
N SER A 22 29.43 9.50 3.64
CA SER A 22 30.89 9.32 3.62
C SER A 22 31.37 7.89 3.37
N ASP A 23 30.50 6.91 3.48
CA ASP A 23 30.77 5.48 3.30
C ASP A 23 30.15 4.91 2.00
N GLY A 24 29.57 5.78 1.17
CA GLY A 24 28.88 5.37 -0.06
C GLY A 24 27.42 5.01 0.13
N ASN A 25 26.89 5.07 1.35
CA ASN A 25 25.52 4.68 1.62
C ASN A 25 24.51 5.71 1.12
N GLU A 26 23.35 5.21 0.70
CA GLU A 26 22.19 6.02 0.37
C GLU A 26 21.51 6.56 1.63
N MET A 27 21.00 7.78 1.52
CA MET A 27 20.11 8.38 2.50
C MET A 27 18.69 8.34 1.95
N ASN A 28 17.76 7.76 2.70
CA ASN A 28 16.35 7.66 2.33
C ASN A 28 15.49 8.59 3.19
N GLY A 29 14.62 9.34 2.54
CA GLY A 29 13.60 10.16 3.15
C GLY A 29 12.40 9.34 3.62
N LYS A 30 11.44 10.01 4.25
CA LYS A 30 10.19 9.36 4.64
C LYS A 30 9.26 9.23 3.42
N PRO A 31 8.49 8.14 3.30
CA PRO A 31 7.45 8.03 2.29
C PRO A 31 6.39 9.11 2.46
N GLU A 32 5.97 9.70 1.35
CA GLU A 32 4.79 10.57 1.25
C GLU A 32 3.78 9.98 0.25
N LYS A 33 2.49 9.94 0.61
CA LYS A 33 1.43 9.44 -0.27
C LYS A 33 0.78 10.60 -1.02
N HIS A 34 0.82 10.55 -2.35
CA HIS A 34 0.18 11.54 -3.22
C HIS A 34 -0.49 10.83 -4.40
N PHE A 35 -1.76 11.17 -4.66
CA PHE A 35 -2.57 10.60 -5.75
C PHE A 35 -2.60 9.06 -5.78
N GLY A 36 -2.66 8.42 -4.61
CA GLY A 36 -2.71 6.96 -4.49
C GLY A 36 -1.38 6.25 -4.76
N CYS A 37 -0.27 6.99 -4.85
CA CYS A 37 1.07 6.45 -5.01
C CYS A 37 1.98 6.91 -3.86
N THR A 38 3.02 6.11 -3.54
CA THR A 38 3.98 6.43 -2.47
C THR A 38 5.25 6.98 -3.10
N TRP A 39 5.71 8.13 -2.65
CA TRP A 39 6.89 8.83 -3.16
C TRP A 39 7.95 8.91 -2.07
N HIS A 40 9.22 8.73 -2.46
CA HIS A 40 10.35 8.71 -1.54
C HIS A 40 11.47 9.58 -2.10
N ALA A 41 11.95 10.53 -1.31
CA ALA A 41 13.17 11.25 -1.63
C ALA A 41 14.38 10.40 -1.22
N ASN A 42 15.42 10.31 -2.04
CA ASN A 42 16.68 9.70 -1.64
C ASN A 42 17.90 10.43 -2.22
N VAL A 43 19.05 10.24 -1.57
CA VAL A 43 20.33 10.77 -2.05
C VAL A 43 21.39 9.67 -2.04
N LEU A 44 22.06 9.49 -3.16
CA LEU A 44 23.14 8.52 -3.32
C LEU A 44 24.45 9.23 -3.73
N PRO A 45 25.53 9.13 -2.94
CA PRO A 45 26.85 9.59 -3.35
C PRO A 45 27.48 8.64 -4.38
N SER A 46 28.20 9.21 -5.35
CA SER A 46 29.02 8.49 -6.31
C SER A 46 30.47 8.93 -6.17
N TYR A 47 31.35 7.96 -5.94
CA TYR A 47 32.77 8.20 -5.68
C TYR A 47 33.58 8.19 -6.96
N SER A 48 34.64 9.01 -6.98
CA SER A 48 35.61 8.98 -8.06
C SER A 48 36.27 7.59 -8.18
N ARG A 49 36.88 7.29 -9.32
CA ARG A 49 37.62 6.02 -9.53
C ARG A 49 38.74 5.78 -8.50
N SER A 50 39.27 6.84 -7.87
CA SER A 50 40.28 6.72 -6.81
C SER A 50 39.69 6.44 -5.43
N GLY A 51 38.36 6.54 -5.26
CA GLY A 51 37.65 6.25 -4.00
C GLY A 51 37.81 7.30 -2.91
N ASN A 52 38.62 8.34 -3.12
CA ASN A 52 39.00 9.29 -2.07
C ASN A 52 38.05 10.48 -1.92
N GLN A 53 37.16 10.70 -2.89
CA GLN A 53 36.20 11.80 -2.86
C GLN A 53 34.90 11.44 -3.57
N VAL A 54 33.80 12.01 -3.09
CA VAL A 54 32.52 12.02 -3.81
C VAL A 54 32.65 12.95 -5.01
N ASP A 55 32.45 12.41 -6.19
CA ASP A 55 32.49 13.14 -7.46
C ASP A 55 31.11 13.75 -7.74
N HIS A 56 30.05 12.94 -7.58
CA HIS A 56 28.66 13.34 -7.83
C HIS A 56 27.73 12.86 -6.73
N TYR A 57 26.60 13.53 -6.57
CA TYR A 57 25.44 13.08 -5.81
C TYR A 57 24.25 12.94 -6.76
N PHE A 58 23.53 11.83 -6.62
CA PHE A 58 22.24 11.62 -7.27
C PHE A 58 21.14 11.88 -6.25
N ILE A 59 20.41 12.97 -6.43
CA ILE A 59 19.21 13.28 -5.66
C ILE A 59 18.04 12.76 -6.47
N SER A 60 17.22 11.90 -5.89
CA SER A 60 16.14 11.26 -6.60
C SER A 60 14.81 11.37 -5.87
N LEU A 61 13.73 11.40 -6.64
CA LEU A 61 12.38 11.16 -6.16
C LEU A 61 11.89 9.85 -6.77
N TYR A 62 11.88 8.80 -5.95
CA TYR A 62 11.44 7.45 -6.27
C TYR A 62 9.93 7.33 -6.08
N LEU A 63 9.25 6.78 -7.08
CA LEU A 63 7.85 6.40 -6.99
C LEU A 63 7.71 4.91 -6.76
N GLU A 64 7.17 4.55 -5.61
CA GLU A 64 6.83 3.18 -5.28
C GLU A 64 5.41 2.89 -5.78
N ASN A 65 5.33 2.07 -6.84
CA ASN A 65 4.05 1.53 -7.30
C ASN A 65 3.96 0.03 -6.98
N HIS A 66 3.04 -0.32 -6.09
CA HIS A 66 2.80 -1.71 -5.72
C HIS A 66 1.86 -2.46 -6.68
N ARG A 67 1.26 -1.78 -7.67
CA ARG A 67 0.30 -2.39 -8.61
C ARG A 67 1.02 -3.27 -9.62
N LYS A 68 0.50 -4.48 -9.86
CA LYS A 68 1.06 -5.44 -10.82
C LYS A 68 0.64 -5.20 -12.28
N SER A 69 -0.24 -4.24 -12.54
CA SER A 69 -0.76 -4.00 -13.90
C SER A 69 0.34 -3.43 -14.80
N GLU A 70 0.65 -4.12 -15.89
CA GLU A 70 1.57 -3.66 -16.93
C GLU A 70 1.02 -2.44 -17.71
N GLU A 71 -0.30 -2.20 -17.64
CA GLU A 71 -0.94 -1.04 -18.25
C GLU A 71 -0.78 0.24 -17.41
N TRP A 72 -0.34 0.12 -16.16
CA TRP A 72 -0.18 1.27 -15.29
C TRP A 72 1.01 2.11 -15.73
N ARG A 73 0.75 3.41 -15.92
CA ARG A 73 1.76 4.41 -16.28
C ARG A 73 1.43 5.74 -15.67
N ILE A 74 2.45 6.50 -15.28
CA ILE A 74 2.29 7.87 -14.84
C ILE A 74 3.20 8.78 -15.65
N GLY A 75 2.59 9.72 -16.36
CA GLY A 75 3.29 10.88 -16.91
C GLY A 75 3.43 11.90 -15.80
N ALA A 76 4.66 12.32 -15.51
CA ALA A 76 4.91 13.43 -14.60
C ALA A 76 6.18 14.20 -14.97
N SER A 77 6.22 15.47 -14.56
CA SER A 77 7.45 16.27 -14.49
C SER A 77 7.77 16.62 -13.05
N CYS A 78 9.04 16.96 -12.79
CA CYS A 78 9.51 17.29 -11.45
C CYS A 78 10.54 18.42 -11.50
N GLU A 79 10.34 19.41 -10.64
CA GLU A 79 11.31 20.46 -10.36
C GLU A 79 11.88 20.28 -8.95
N LEU A 80 13.21 20.12 -8.86
CA LEU A 80 13.93 20.03 -7.59
C LEU A 80 14.34 21.42 -7.11
N MET A 81 13.91 21.78 -5.92
CA MET A 81 14.22 23.05 -5.27
C MET A 81 15.16 22.87 -4.09
N PHE A 82 16.08 23.82 -3.94
CA PHE A 82 16.93 23.98 -2.76
C PHE A 82 16.63 25.31 -2.09
N GLU A 83 16.53 25.28 -0.77
CA GLU A 83 16.57 26.50 0.03
C GLU A 83 18.02 26.98 0.16
N THR A 84 18.28 28.25 -0.13
CA THR A 84 19.62 28.84 0.00
C THR A 84 19.54 30.18 0.70
N ALA A 85 20.65 30.62 1.30
CA ALA A 85 20.75 31.94 1.93
C ALA A 85 20.48 33.12 0.96
N LYS A 86 20.53 32.88 -0.36
CA LYS A 86 20.27 33.89 -1.41
C LYS A 86 18.86 33.77 -2.02
N GLY A 87 17.99 32.93 -1.45
CA GLY A 87 16.68 32.58 -2.00
C GLY A 87 16.67 31.17 -2.63
N PRO A 88 15.49 30.69 -3.04
CA PRO A 88 15.34 29.35 -3.60
C PRO A 88 16.08 29.20 -4.94
N LYS A 89 16.67 28.03 -5.18
CA LYS A 89 17.22 27.63 -6.49
C LYS A 89 16.49 26.40 -7.00
N SER A 90 16.28 26.32 -8.31
CA SER A 90 15.65 25.18 -8.96
C SER A 90 16.57 24.45 -9.94
N ILE A 91 16.31 23.16 -10.11
CA ILE A 91 16.81 22.32 -11.19
C ILE A 91 15.60 21.59 -11.76
N GLU A 92 15.32 21.79 -13.03
CA GLU A 92 14.20 21.13 -13.73
C GLU A 92 14.64 19.76 -14.26
N ASN A 93 13.72 18.80 -14.23
CA ASN A 93 13.83 17.54 -14.96
C ASN A 93 12.66 17.44 -15.94
N ASP A 94 12.96 17.06 -17.17
CA ASP A 94 11.97 16.95 -18.24
C ASP A 94 10.88 15.93 -17.89
N ALA A 95 9.70 16.12 -18.49
CA ALA A 95 8.56 15.22 -18.28
C ALA A 95 8.92 13.79 -18.69
N CYS A 96 8.71 12.84 -17.77
CA CYS A 96 8.95 11.42 -17.98
C CYS A 96 7.64 10.64 -17.84
N GLU A 97 7.43 9.66 -18.72
CA GLU A 97 6.37 8.67 -18.53
C GLU A 97 6.98 7.42 -17.89
N PHE A 98 6.67 7.21 -16.61
CA PHE A 98 7.20 6.11 -15.83
C PHE A 98 6.33 4.85 -16.02
N PRO A 99 6.88 3.77 -16.61
CA PRO A 99 6.29 2.44 -16.54
C PRO A 99 6.57 1.82 -15.16
N HIS A 100 5.94 0.69 -14.84
CA HIS A 100 6.10 0.00 -13.54
C HIS A 100 7.57 -0.20 -13.05
N SER A 101 8.57 -0.28 -13.94
CA SER A 101 9.96 -0.61 -13.62
C SER A 101 10.91 0.58 -13.47
N GLU A 102 10.58 1.75 -14.02
CA GLU A 102 11.43 2.94 -13.99
C GLU A 102 10.61 4.08 -13.41
N ASN A 103 10.84 4.42 -12.14
CA ASN A 103 9.91 5.25 -11.38
C ASN A 103 10.58 6.45 -10.72
N ASN A 104 11.74 6.89 -11.22
CA ASN A 104 12.59 7.84 -10.50
C ASN A 104 12.86 9.08 -11.34
N PHE A 105 12.59 10.24 -10.77
CA PHE A 105 13.28 11.45 -11.20
C PHE A 105 14.68 11.44 -10.59
N ILE A 106 15.72 11.62 -11.41
CA ILE A 106 17.11 11.65 -10.95
C ILE A 106 17.72 13.00 -11.31
N PHE A 107 18.33 13.65 -10.33
CA PHE A 107 19.03 14.92 -10.45
C PHE A 107 20.49 14.70 -10.07
N GLU A 108 21.39 14.86 -11.04
CA GLU A 108 22.83 14.70 -10.83
C GLU A 108 23.48 16.05 -10.50
N LEU A 109 24.19 16.11 -9.37
CA LEU A 109 24.95 17.29 -8.95
C LEU A 109 26.39 16.91 -8.64
N LYS A 110 27.33 17.76 -9.04
CA LYS A 110 28.73 17.63 -8.59
C LYS A 110 28.84 17.80 -7.09
N GLY A 111 29.72 17.03 -6.46
CA GLY A 111 29.95 17.07 -5.01
C GLY A 111 30.33 18.46 -4.50
N GLU A 112 31.12 19.20 -5.25
CA GLU A 112 31.49 20.59 -4.93
C GLU A 112 30.32 21.59 -5.02
N ASP A 113 29.39 21.37 -5.94
CA ASP A 113 28.23 22.23 -6.14
C ASP A 113 27.17 21.98 -5.07
N LEU A 114 26.92 20.71 -4.72
CA LEU A 114 25.95 20.37 -3.68
C LEU A 114 26.31 20.97 -2.32
N ARG A 115 27.60 21.08 -2.00
CA ARG A 115 28.07 21.72 -0.75
C ARG A 115 27.58 23.16 -0.58
N LYS A 116 27.24 23.86 -1.67
CA LYS A 116 26.70 25.22 -1.63
C LYS A 116 25.25 25.27 -1.13
N TYR A 117 24.55 24.14 -1.13
CA TYR A 117 23.16 23.99 -0.69
C TYR A 117 23.03 23.45 0.74
N LEU A 118 24.16 23.18 1.40
CA LEU A 118 24.14 22.74 2.79
C LEU A 118 23.98 23.94 3.74
N ILE A 119 22.98 23.86 4.62
CA ILE A 119 22.75 24.82 5.70
C ILE A 119 22.95 24.08 7.02
N ASP A 120 23.93 24.49 7.82
CA ASP A 120 24.33 23.82 9.07
C ASP A 120 24.55 22.30 8.91
N GLY A 121 25.13 21.89 7.78
CA GLY A 121 25.42 20.47 7.46
C GLY A 121 24.19 19.64 7.06
N LYS A 122 23.03 20.28 6.85
CA LYS A 122 21.79 19.66 6.39
C LYS A 122 21.50 19.99 4.94
N LEU A 123 20.90 19.05 4.22
CA LEU A 123 20.43 19.26 2.85
C LEU A 123 18.89 19.30 2.85
N GLY A 124 18.32 20.48 2.64
CA GLY A 124 16.88 20.65 2.42
C GLY A 124 16.54 20.58 0.93
N VAL A 125 15.57 19.74 0.57
CA VAL A 125 15.08 19.59 -0.80
C VAL A 125 13.56 19.67 -0.85
N GLU A 126 13.03 20.28 -1.91
CA GLU A 126 11.60 20.24 -2.22
C GLU A 126 11.39 19.82 -3.67
N PHE A 127 10.69 18.71 -3.89
CA PHE A 127 10.32 18.25 -5.23
C PHE A 127 8.92 18.74 -5.56
N HIS A 128 8.79 19.56 -6.60
CA HIS A 128 7.52 20.04 -7.12
C HIS A 128 7.12 19.18 -8.30
N VAL A 129 6.17 18.28 -8.08
CA VAL A 129 5.76 17.28 -9.07
C VAL A 129 4.46 17.72 -9.73
N SER A 130 4.41 17.60 -11.06
CA SER A 130 3.19 17.79 -11.86
C SER A 130 2.87 16.51 -12.61
N ILE A 131 1.73 15.87 -12.32
CA ILE A 131 1.26 14.67 -13.02
C ILE A 131 0.35 15.09 -14.18
N ASP A 132 0.78 14.85 -15.41
CA ASP A 132 -0.03 15.11 -16.59
C ASP A 132 -1.05 13.99 -16.85
N LYS A 133 -0.66 12.73 -16.62
CA LYS A 133 -1.49 11.57 -16.96
C LYS A 133 -1.26 10.41 -16.01
N ILE A 134 -2.35 9.74 -15.62
CA ILE A 134 -2.31 8.43 -14.98
C ILE A 134 -3.11 7.46 -15.83
N THR A 135 -2.50 6.34 -16.20
CA THR A 135 -3.10 5.24 -16.96
C THR A 135 -3.16 3.99 -16.08
N GLY A 136 -4.16 3.12 -16.29
CA GLY A 136 -4.29 1.88 -15.53
C GLY A 136 -4.72 2.06 -14.06
N MET A 137 -5.29 3.21 -13.71
CA MET A 137 -5.87 3.50 -12.40
C MET A 137 -7.16 4.29 -12.55
N GLN A 138 -8.20 3.90 -11.82
CA GLN A 138 -9.42 4.70 -11.76
C GLN A 138 -9.18 5.95 -10.93
N LEU A 139 -9.45 7.11 -11.53
CA LEU A 139 -9.37 8.38 -10.82
C LEU A 139 -10.70 8.66 -10.11
N PHE A 140 -10.60 9.10 -8.86
CA PHE A 140 -11.68 9.66 -8.07
C PHE A 140 -11.31 11.06 -7.58
N ASP A 141 -10.37 11.74 -8.25
CA ASP A 141 -9.92 13.08 -7.90
C ASP A 141 -10.88 14.15 -8.45
N GLU A 142 -10.50 15.43 -8.34
CA GLU A 142 -11.31 16.55 -8.78
C GLU A 142 -11.68 16.52 -10.27
N SER A 143 -10.97 15.75 -11.11
CA SER A 143 -11.37 15.53 -12.50
C SER A 143 -12.73 14.87 -12.65
N MET A 144 -13.17 14.14 -11.62
CA MET A 144 -14.46 13.47 -11.56
C MET A 144 -15.58 14.33 -10.96
N ARG A 145 -15.29 15.57 -10.53
CA ARG A 145 -16.28 16.48 -9.90
C ARG A 145 -17.58 16.62 -10.70
N LYS A 146 -17.49 16.77 -12.02
CA LYS A 146 -18.68 16.91 -12.89
C LYS A 146 -19.57 15.66 -12.97
N TYR A 147 -19.05 14.51 -12.53
CA TYR A 147 -19.72 13.20 -12.57
C TYR A 147 -20.01 12.67 -11.17
N SER A 148 -19.88 13.50 -10.14
CA SER A 148 -19.98 13.10 -8.74
C SER A 148 -21.02 13.97 -8.02
N ASP A 149 -21.74 13.37 -7.07
CA ASP A 149 -22.77 14.03 -6.27
C ASP A 149 -22.42 14.09 -4.77
N VAL A 150 -21.25 13.55 -4.40
CA VAL A 150 -20.66 13.64 -3.06
C VAL A 150 -19.14 13.57 -3.12
N VAL A 151 -18.49 14.16 -2.12
CA VAL A 151 -17.05 14.03 -1.87
C VAL A 151 -16.84 13.30 -0.55
N LEU A 152 -16.08 12.20 -0.57
CA LEU A 152 -15.62 11.52 0.64
C LEU A 152 -14.19 11.95 0.94
N ILE A 153 -13.89 12.28 2.19
CA ILE A 153 -12.55 12.72 2.62
C ILE A 153 -11.94 11.65 3.50
N VAL A 154 -10.75 11.16 3.14
CA VAL A 154 -9.98 10.16 3.89
C VAL A 154 -8.53 10.63 3.97
N GLU A 155 -7.96 10.76 5.17
CA GLU A 155 -6.59 11.29 5.39
C GLU A 155 -6.31 12.56 4.55
N ASP A 156 -7.24 13.52 4.55
CA ASP A 156 -7.20 14.76 3.77
C ASP A 156 -7.29 14.61 2.24
N GLN A 157 -7.33 13.38 1.72
CA GLN A 157 -7.57 13.11 0.29
C GLN A 157 -9.07 13.12 -0.03
N LYS A 158 -9.44 13.86 -1.08
CA LYS A 158 -10.82 13.96 -1.59
C LYS A 158 -11.10 12.89 -2.66
N PHE A 159 -12.20 12.16 -2.47
CA PHE A 159 -12.73 11.15 -3.39
C PHE A 159 -14.10 11.61 -3.90
N TYR A 160 -14.17 11.96 -5.17
CA TYR A 160 -15.38 12.38 -5.88
C TYR A 160 -16.09 11.14 -6.42
N VAL A 161 -17.27 10.85 -5.87
CA VAL A 161 -18.00 9.60 -6.09
C VAL A 161 -19.50 9.83 -6.27
N LEU A 162 -20.23 8.75 -6.60
CA LEU A 162 -21.69 8.75 -6.76
C LEU A 162 -22.38 8.06 -5.57
N LYS A 163 -23.26 8.79 -4.86
CA LYS A 163 -24.05 8.31 -3.71
C LYS A 163 -24.80 7.04 -4.05
N PHE A 164 -25.61 7.09 -5.12
CA PHE A 164 -26.42 5.95 -5.54
C PHE A 164 -25.59 4.73 -5.93
N PHE A 165 -24.43 4.93 -6.57
CA PHE A 165 -23.57 3.81 -6.92
C PHE A 165 -23.06 3.12 -5.65
N LEU A 166 -22.46 3.88 -4.73
CA LEU A 166 -21.93 3.31 -3.48
C LEU A 166 -23.02 2.69 -2.62
N ALA A 167 -24.17 3.34 -2.46
CA ALA A 167 -25.33 2.79 -1.74
C ALA A 167 -25.82 1.47 -2.33
N SER A 168 -25.87 1.35 -3.67
CA SER A 168 -26.26 0.10 -4.34
C SER A 168 -25.30 -1.07 -4.07
N GLN A 169 -24.06 -0.78 -3.68
CA GLN A 169 -23.03 -1.78 -3.43
C GLN A 169 -22.75 -2.03 -1.93
N SER A 170 -23.29 -1.20 -1.04
CA SER A 170 -22.95 -1.17 0.38
C SER A 170 -24.11 -0.62 1.21
N SER A 171 -24.62 -1.45 2.13
CA SER A 171 -25.71 -1.04 3.04
C SER A 171 -25.28 0.08 3.99
N TYR A 172 -23.98 0.12 4.34
CA TYR A 172 -23.39 1.21 5.11
C TYR A 172 -23.52 2.54 4.36
N PHE A 173 -23.10 2.59 3.09
CA PHE A 173 -23.20 3.81 2.29
C PHE A 173 -24.64 4.18 1.96
N ASP A 174 -25.53 3.20 1.80
CA ASP A 174 -26.97 3.44 1.68
C ASP A 174 -27.51 4.18 2.92
N THR A 175 -27.18 3.66 4.10
CA THR A 175 -27.54 4.29 5.38
C THR A 175 -26.89 5.67 5.56
N LEU A 176 -25.62 5.83 5.17
CA LEU A 176 -24.89 7.09 5.29
C LEU A 176 -25.48 8.19 4.41
N PHE A 177 -25.85 7.86 3.17
CA PHE A 177 -26.28 8.85 2.18
C PHE A 177 -27.79 9.07 2.14
N PHE A 178 -28.59 8.06 2.46
CA PHE A 178 -30.05 8.09 2.33
C PHE A 178 -30.78 7.81 3.66
N GLY A 179 -30.06 7.56 4.74
CA GLY A 179 -30.61 7.49 6.09
C GLY A 179 -30.91 8.85 6.72
N ASN A 180 -31.42 8.81 7.94
CA ASN A 180 -31.84 9.99 8.71
C ASN A 180 -30.71 10.60 9.55
N PHE A 181 -29.48 10.64 9.02
CA PHE A 181 -28.32 11.22 9.69
C PHE A 181 -27.99 12.60 9.13
N GLU A 182 -27.28 13.45 9.88
CA GLU A 182 -26.88 14.78 9.39
C GLU A 182 -25.97 14.70 8.17
N GLU A 183 -25.20 13.61 8.04
CA GLU A 183 -24.32 13.32 6.92
C GLU A 183 -25.06 13.24 5.58
N SER A 184 -26.32 12.79 5.55
CA SER A 184 -27.07 12.60 4.30
C SER A 184 -27.28 13.93 3.54
N ALA A 185 -27.36 15.03 4.28
CA ALA A 185 -27.50 16.39 3.76
C ALA A 185 -26.16 17.04 3.34
N LYS A 186 -25.01 16.44 3.68
CA LYS A 186 -23.68 17.00 3.39
C LYS A 186 -23.25 16.67 1.95
N SER A 187 -22.53 17.61 1.33
CA SER A 187 -21.86 17.43 0.04
C SER A 187 -20.42 16.91 0.18
N GLU A 188 -19.80 17.10 1.35
CA GLU A 188 -18.50 16.53 1.71
C GLU A 188 -18.62 15.79 3.05
N ILE A 189 -18.13 14.55 3.12
CA ILE A 189 -18.23 13.68 4.30
C ILE A 189 -16.86 13.10 4.60
N THR A 190 -16.37 13.29 5.83
CA THR A 190 -15.09 12.73 6.28
C THR A 190 -15.28 11.33 6.84
N LEU A 191 -14.48 10.37 6.37
CA LEU A 191 -14.40 9.01 6.91
C LEU A 191 -13.09 8.86 7.69
N THR A 192 -13.19 8.40 8.94
CA THR A 192 -12.05 8.29 9.86
C THR A 192 -11.68 6.84 10.14
N GLY A 193 -10.43 6.60 10.54
CA GLY A 193 -9.96 5.26 10.95
C GLY A 193 -9.60 4.34 9.79
N ILE A 194 -9.43 4.89 8.59
CA ILE A 194 -9.06 4.16 7.36
C ILE A 194 -7.97 4.92 6.61
N GLU A 195 -7.13 4.19 5.86
CA GLU A 195 -6.09 4.78 5.02
C GLU A 195 -6.62 5.13 3.62
N ALA A 196 -6.25 6.29 3.08
CA ALA A 196 -6.69 6.74 1.76
C ALA A 196 -6.27 5.77 0.65
N SER A 197 -5.08 5.17 0.75
CA SER A 197 -4.60 4.16 -0.20
C SER A 197 -5.41 2.87 -0.17
N GLN A 198 -5.87 2.44 1.01
CA GLN A 198 -6.75 1.28 1.12
C GLN A 198 -8.14 1.60 0.57
N PHE A 199 -8.64 2.81 0.83
CA PHE A 199 -9.93 3.27 0.32
C PHE A 199 -9.95 3.37 -1.21
N GLN A 200 -8.88 3.87 -1.82
CA GLN A 200 -8.70 3.86 -3.28
C GLN A 200 -8.82 2.44 -3.86
N ASN A 201 -8.11 1.46 -3.27
CA ASN A 201 -8.20 0.05 -3.71
C ASN A 201 -9.61 -0.53 -3.52
N PHE A 202 -10.30 -0.15 -2.44
CA PHE A 202 -11.67 -0.56 -2.19
C PHE A 202 -12.65 0.01 -3.23
N LEU A 203 -12.55 1.30 -3.57
CA LEU A 203 -13.36 1.91 -4.62
C LEU A 203 -13.08 1.27 -5.98
N GLU A 204 -11.82 1.04 -6.33
CA GLU A 204 -11.48 0.35 -7.57
C GLU A 204 -12.05 -1.06 -7.63
N ALA A 205 -11.98 -1.80 -6.53
CA ALA A 205 -12.62 -3.09 -6.41
C ALA A 205 -14.15 -2.98 -6.57
N LEU A 206 -14.81 -2.01 -5.92
CA LEU A 206 -16.25 -1.76 -6.12
C LEU A 206 -16.62 -1.53 -7.59
N HIS A 207 -15.78 -0.81 -8.32
CA HIS A 207 -15.95 -0.54 -9.76
C HIS A 207 -15.55 -1.71 -10.68
N GLY A 208 -15.17 -2.87 -10.12
CA GLY A 208 -14.87 -4.07 -10.89
C GLY A 208 -13.41 -4.22 -11.32
N HIS A 209 -12.52 -3.29 -10.96
CA HIS A 209 -11.12 -3.34 -11.36
C HIS A 209 -10.35 -4.46 -10.66
N SER A 210 -9.31 -4.98 -11.32
CA SER A 210 -8.45 -6.08 -10.85
C SER A 210 -7.34 -5.59 -9.92
N VAL A 211 -7.72 -5.09 -8.74
CA VAL A 211 -6.79 -4.53 -7.73
C VAL A 211 -6.53 -5.46 -6.54
N ILE A 212 -7.27 -6.56 -6.42
CA ILE A 212 -7.15 -7.52 -5.31
C ILE A 212 -5.98 -8.46 -5.58
N ASP A 213 -4.94 -8.39 -4.75
CA ASP A 213 -3.80 -9.30 -4.78
C ASP A 213 -3.27 -9.61 -3.36
N ASP A 214 -2.19 -10.38 -3.24
CA ASP A 214 -1.63 -10.76 -1.92
C ASP A 214 -1.18 -9.58 -1.04
N LYS A 215 -0.94 -8.39 -1.62
CA LYS A 215 -0.58 -7.18 -0.89
C LYS A 215 -1.82 -6.38 -0.50
N THR A 216 -2.81 -6.27 -1.38
CA THR A 216 -3.98 -5.40 -1.18
C THR A 216 -5.17 -6.10 -0.52
N VAL A 217 -5.26 -7.44 -0.63
CA VAL A 217 -6.46 -8.20 -0.25
C VAL A 217 -6.88 -7.96 1.19
N GLU A 218 -5.95 -7.85 2.14
CA GLU A 218 -6.30 -7.64 3.55
C GLU A 218 -6.95 -6.26 3.77
N GLY A 219 -6.37 -5.19 3.21
CA GLY A 219 -6.93 -3.85 3.33
C GLY A 219 -8.30 -3.73 2.65
N VAL A 220 -8.44 -4.29 1.44
CA VAL A 220 -9.72 -4.29 0.71
C VAL A 220 -10.77 -5.13 1.45
N LEU A 221 -10.40 -6.30 1.96
CA LEU A 221 -11.30 -7.16 2.74
C LEU A 221 -11.75 -6.48 4.03
N ASN A 222 -10.84 -5.75 4.71
CA ASN A 222 -11.17 -4.98 5.90
C ASN A 222 -12.24 -3.92 5.62
N LEU A 223 -12.05 -3.12 4.57
CA LEU A 223 -13.02 -2.09 4.19
C LEU A 223 -14.33 -2.68 3.67
N ALA A 224 -14.28 -3.78 2.91
CA ALA A 224 -15.47 -4.47 2.45
C ALA A 224 -16.31 -5.02 3.61
N ASN A 225 -15.67 -5.50 4.68
CA ASN A 225 -16.35 -5.90 5.91
C ASN A 225 -16.89 -4.70 6.69
N MET A 226 -16.07 -3.64 6.84
CA MET A 226 -16.43 -2.43 7.58
C MET A 226 -17.62 -1.69 6.96
N TYR A 227 -17.65 -1.60 5.64
CA TYR A 227 -18.71 -0.91 4.88
C TYR A 227 -19.77 -1.86 4.33
N ASP A 228 -19.83 -3.11 4.78
CA ASP A 228 -20.81 -4.10 4.33
C ASP A 228 -20.99 -4.16 2.79
N ALA A 229 -19.87 -4.26 2.08
CA ALA A 229 -19.82 -4.32 0.61
C ALA A 229 -19.63 -5.77 0.15
N GLN A 230 -20.73 -6.54 0.15
CA GLN A 230 -20.69 -7.99 -0.05
C GLN A 230 -20.02 -8.44 -1.36
N THR A 231 -20.27 -7.74 -2.46
CA THR A 231 -19.67 -8.09 -3.76
C THR A 231 -18.14 -8.07 -3.70
N VAL A 232 -17.55 -7.06 -3.07
CA VAL A 232 -16.10 -6.95 -2.89
C VAL A 232 -15.60 -7.98 -1.89
N PHE A 233 -16.33 -8.18 -0.80
CA PHE A 233 -16.01 -9.19 0.22
C PHE A 233 -15.89 -10.60 -0.38
N GLN A 234 -16.84 -10.99 -1.25
CA GLN A 234 -16.82 -12.27 -1.96
C GLN A 234 -15.68 -12.40 -2.96
N ARG A 235 -15.32 -11.31 -3.64
CA ARG A 235 -14.16 -11.29 -4.55
C ARG A 235 -12.85 -11.51 -3.79
N CYS A 236 -12.68 -10.85 -2.63
CA CYS A 236 -11.54 -11.10 -1.74
C CYS A 236 -11.48 -12.56 -1.27
N GLN A 237 -12.61 -13.15 -0.87
CA GLN A 237 -12.67 -14.57 -0.49
C GLN A 237 -12.25 -15.50 -1.64
N THR A 238 -12.77 -15.23 -2.84
CA THR A 238 -12.47 -16.02 -4.04
C THR A 238 -10.99 -15.96 -4.37
N PHE A 239 -10.40 -14.76 -4.33
CA PHE A 239 -8.97 -14.57 -4.51
C PHE A 239 -8.14 -15.36 -3.48
N LEU A 240 -8.47 -15.26 -2.19
CA LEU A 240 -7.76 -15.98 -1.12
C LEU A 240 -7.80 -17.51 -1.31
N LEU A 241 -8.92 -18.04 -1.79
CA LEU A 241 -9.13 -19.45 -2.06
C LEU A 241 -8.38 -19.94 -3.30
N LYS A 242 -8.43 -19.19 -4.40
CA LYS A 242 -8.06 -19.68 -5.73
C LYS A 242 -6.70 -19.19 -6.25
N GLU A 243 -6.29 -17.99 -5.87
CA GLU A 243 -5.20 -17.26 -6.56
C GLU A 243 -4.09 -16.81 -5.62
N SER A 244 -4.42 -16.55 -4.34
CA SER A 244 -3.48 -16.05 -3.35
C SER A 244 -2.32 -17.01 -3.07
N LYS A 245 -1.10 -16.47 -3.04
CA LYS A 245 0.14 -17.18 -2.68
C LYS A 245 0.52 -17.02 -1.21
N LYS A 246 -0.33 -16.37 -0.41
CA LYS A 246 -0.15 -16.28 1.05
C LYS A 246 0.02 -17.66 1.68
N CYS A 247 0.84 -17.74 2.72
CA CYS A 247 1.05 -18.99 3.42
C CYS A 247 -0.21 -19.44 4.18
N MET A 248 -0.25 -20.71 4.57
CA MET A 248 -1.43 -21.28 5.26
C MET A 248 -1.77 -20.54 6.56
N LYS A 249 -0.74 -20.10 7.29
CA LYS A 249 -0.88 -19.33 8.53
C LYS A 249 -1.64 -18.02 8.29
N GLU A 250 -1.17 -17.20 7.34
CA GLU A 250 -1.83 -15.94 6.98
C GLU A 250 -3.28 -16.15 6.51
N LYS A 251 -3.53 -17.20 5.70
CA LYS A 251 -4.89 -17.51 5.24
C LYS A 251 -5.82 -17.90 6.39
N LEU A 252 -5.34 -18.66 7.37
CA LEU A 252 -6.10 -19.02 8.57
C LEU A 252 -6.36 -17.79 9.47
N GLU A 253 -5.37 -16.92 9.65
CA GLU A 253 -5.53 -15.67 10.41
C GLU A 253 -6.63 -14.80 9.79
N LEU A 254 -6.59 -14.59 8.47
CA LEU A 254 -7.65 -13.87 7.74
C LEU A 254 -9.00 -14.59 7.84
N ALA A 255 -9.02 -15.92 7.74
CA ALA A 255 -10.26 -16.70 7.83
C ALA A 255 -10.91 -16.62 9.21
N GLY A 256 -10.11 -16.54 10.28
CA GLY A 256 -10.58 -16.29 11.64
C GLY A 256 -11.09 -14.86 11.80
N LYS A 257 -10.24 -13.88 11.49
CA LYS A 257 -10.50 -12.44 11.65
C LYS A 257 -11.79 -11.99 10.95
N PHE A 258 -12.02 -12.46 9.72
CA PHE A 258 -13.18 -12.07 8.90
C PHE A 258 -14.27 -13.14 8.80
N GLN A 259 -14.21 -14.19 9.62
CA GLN A 259 -15.20 -15.28 9.63
C GLN A 259 -15.45 -15.86 8.23
N LEU A 260 -14.40 -16.37 7.57
CA LEU A 260 -14.46 -16.92 6.22
C LEU A 260 -14.56 -18.46 6.25
N PRO A 261 -15.77 -19.07 6.35
CA PRO A 261 -15.90 -20.50 6.62
C PRO A 261 -15.31 -21.39 5.52
N ASN A 262 -15.43 -20.98 4.26
CA ASN A 262 -14.90 -21.74 3.13
C ASN A 262 -13.37 -21.74 3.11
N LEU A 263 -12.74 -20.58 3.38
CA LEU A 263 -11.29 -20.47 3.51
C LEU A 263 -10.79 -21.26 4.73
N LYS A 264 -11.49 -21.12 5.87
CA LYS A 264 -11.19 -21.88 7.10
C LYS A 264 -11.21 -23.39 6.83
N LYS A 265 -12.25 -23.90 6.16
CA LYS A 265 -12.40 -25.31 5.81
C LYS A 265 -11.31 -25.78 4.84
N ASP A 266 -11.05 -25.02 3.77
CA ASP A 266 -10.01 -25.34 2.78
C ASP A 266 -8.64 -25.45 3.45
N CYS A 267 -8.25 -24.46 4.26
CA CYS A 267 -7.00 -24.46 4.99
C CYS A 267 -6.87 -25.66 5.94
N LEU A 268 -7.88 -25.88 6.80
CA LEU A 268 -7.86 -26.99 7.76
C LEU A 268 -7.81 -28.37 7.08
N SER A 269 -8.43 -28.53 5.90
CA SER A 269 -8.38 -29.80 5.16
C SER A 269 -6.98 -30.17 4.66
N LYS A 270 -6.12 -29.16 4.47
CA LYS A 270 -4.75 -29.30 3.95
C LYS A 270 -3.69 -29.42 5.07
N ILE A 271 -4.07 -29.26 6.33
CA ILE A 271 -3.18 -29.38 7.49
C ILE A 271 -3.41 -30.75 8.13
N ASN A 272 -2.48 -31.68 7.94
CA ASN A 272 -2.62 -33.07 8.35
C ASN A 272 -1.37 -33.65 9.05
N THR A 273 -0.26 -32.92 9.12
CA THR A 273 0.96 -33.35 9.83
C THR A 273 1.26 -32.50 11.06
N PHE A 274 2.11 -33.02 11.95
CA PHE A 274 2.55 -32.28 13.15
C PHE A 274 3.31 -31.00 12.77
N GLU A 275 4.16 -31.08 11.75
CA GLU A 275 4.96 -29.97 11.24
C GLU A 275 4.07 -28.87 10.64
N GLU A 276 3.03 -29.24 9.87
CA GLU A 276 2.05 -28.29 9.31
C GLU A 276 1.23 -27.61 10.41
N ILE A 277 0.79 -28.36 11.43
CA ILE A 277 0.08 -27.78 12.59
C ILE A 277 0.99 -26.77 13.29
N ARG A 278 2.24 -27.16 13.57
CA ARG A 278 3.22 -26.28 14.22
C ARG A 278 3.51 -25.02 13.40
N ALA A 279 3.50 -25.11 12.07
CA ALA A 279 3.77 -23.98 11.19
C ALA A 279 2.64 -22.93 11.16
N VAL A 280 1.39 -23.32 11.47
CA VAL A 280 0.24 -22.41 11.44
C VAL A 280 -0.15 -21.85 12.80
N VAL A 281 0.27 -22.50 13.90
CA VAL A 281 0.00 -22.01 15.26
C VAL A 281 0.88 -20.77 15.53
N PRO A 282 0.32 -19.64 16.01
CA PRO A 282 1.09 -18.44 16.28
C PRO A 282 1.92 -18.63 17.56
N HIS A 283 2.84 -17.70 17.82
CA HIS A 283 3.62 -17.72 19.08
C HIS A 283 2.73 -17.58 20.33
N SER A 284 1.60 -16.87 20.21
CA SER A 284 0.54 -16.85 21.20
C SER A 284 -0.74 -17.43 20.60
N SER A 285 -1.31 -18.46 21.24
CA SER A 285 -2.58 -19.04 20.81
C SER A 285 -3.79 -18.15 21.15
N GLU A 286 -3.62 -17.15 22.02
CA GLU A 286 -4.71 -16.25 22.44
C GLU A 286 -5.21 -15.35 21.32
N SER A 287 -4.37 -15.04 20.33
CA SER A 287 -4.73 -14.21 19.19
C SER A 287 -5.41 -14.99 18.05
N MET A 288 -5.55 -16.31 18.20
CA MET A 288 -6.14 -17.17 17.17
C MET A 288 -7.65 -17.36 17.41
N ASP A 289 -8.41 -17.44 16.32
CA ASP A 289 -9.82 -17.82 16.36
C ASP A 289 -10.01 -19.15 17.09
N HIS A 290 -10.87 -19.16 18.11
CA HIS A 290 -11.04 -20.30 19.01
C HIS A 290 -11.50 -21.57 18.28
N HIS A 291 -12.28 -21.42 17.20
CA HIS A 291 -12.73 -22.57 16.41
C HIS A 291 -11.58 -23.17 15.59
N ILE A 292 -10.72 -22.33 15.02
CA ILE A 292 -9.48 -22.79 14.36
C ILE A 292 -8.60 -23.51 15.37
N LEU A 293 -8.36 -22.91 16.54
CA LEU A 293 -7.52 -23.50 17.59
C LEU A 293 -8.05 -24.87 18.04
N ALA A 294 -9.34 -24.99 18.31
CA ALA A 294 -9.97 -26.26 18.67
C ALA A 294 -9.78 -27.32 17.58
N LYS A 295 -9.95 -26.96 16.30
CA LYS A 295 -9.77 -27.90 15.19
C LYS A 295 -8.32 -28.33 14.99
N LEU A 296 -7.36 -27.44 15.22
CA LEU A 296 -5.95 -27.79 15.19
C LEU A 296 -5.57 -28.71 16.36
N PHE A 297 -6.17 -28.51 17.54
CA PHE A 297 -5.98 -29.39 18.69
C PHE A 297 -6.54 -30.80 18.44
N ASP A 298 -7.75 -30.91 17.88
CA ASP A 298 -8.33 -32.20 17.48
C ASP A 298 -7.39 -32.95 16.53
N LYS A 299 -6.88 -32.25 15.50
CA LYS A 299 -5.93 -32.82 14.53
C LYS A 299 -4.60 -33.23 15.16
N LEU A 300 -4.10 -32.45 16.12
CA LEU A 300 -2.87 -32.79 16.84
C LEU A 300 -3.00 -34.12 17.59
N ILE A 301 -4.14 -34.33 18.25
CA ILE A 301 -4.45 -35.60 18.94
C ILE A 301 -4.50 -36.76 17.94
N GLU A 302 -5.11 -36.56 16.76
CA GLU A 302 -5.19 -37.60 15.73
C GLU A 302 -3.82 -38.01 15.21
N VAL A 303 -2.93 -37.05 14.95
CA VAL A 303 -1.56 -37.29 14.47
C VAL A 303 -0.69 -38.01 15.51
N GLN A 304 -0.97 -37.81 16.80
CA GLN A 304 -0.20 -38.42 17.90
C GLN A 304 -0.63 -39.85 18.27
N LYS A 305 -1.69 -40.41 17.66
CA LYS A 305 -2.12 -41.77 17.98
C LYS A 305 -0.99 -42.77 17.70
N PRO A 306 -0.53 -43.56 18.69
CA PRO A 306 0.51 -44.55 18.46
C PRO A 306 0.01 -45.56 17.43
N SER A 307 0.84 -45.88 16.44
CA SER A 307 0.62 -47.02 15.57
C SER A 307 0.47 -48.24 16.47
N SER A 308 -0.67 -48.92 16.38
CA SER A 308 -0.95 -50.14 17.14
C SER A 308 0.00 -51.24 16.69
N THR A 309 1.21 -51.29 17.24
CA THR A 309 2.06 -52.46 17.21
C THR A 309 1.42 -53.48 18.15
N SER A 310 0.71 -54.43 17.55
CA SER A 310 0.25 -55.63 18.23
C SER A 310 1.47 -56.38 18.77
N PHE A 311 1.75 -56.26 20.06
CA PHE A 311 2.61 -57.22 20.75
C PHE A 311 1.81 -58.52 20.86
N SER A 312 2.05 -59.45 19.95
CA SER A 312 1.69 -60.84 20.15
C SER A 312 2.53 -61.38 21.30
N PHE A 313 1.91 -61.52 22.47
CA PHE A 313 2.48 -62.37 23.52
C PHE A 313 2.43 -63.80 23.01
N GLY A 314 3.58 -64.31 22.55
CA GLY A 314 3.77 -65.74 22.35
C GLY A 314 3.65 -66.44 23.70
N ASN A 315 2.50 -67.09 23.92
CA ASN A 315 2.38 -68.05 25.01
C ASN A 315 3.28 -69.25 24.70
N LYS A 316 4.19 -69.53 25.64
CA LYS A 316 4.89 -70.81 25.76
C LYS A 316 3.92 -71.93 26.07
#